data_AF-A0A7V9ZTD6-F1
#
_entry.id   AF-A0A7V9ZTD6-F1
#
_cell.length_a   1.000
_cell.length_b   1.000
_cell.length_c   1.000
_cell.angle_alpha   90.00
_cell.angle_beta   90.00
_cell.angle_gamma   90.00
#
_symmetry.space_group_name_H-M   'P 1'
#
loop_
_entity.id
_entity.type
_entity.pdbx_description
1 polymer ?
#
loop_
_entity_poly.entity_id
_entity_poly.type
_entity_poly.pdbx_seq_one_letter_code
_entity_poly.pdbx_strand_id
1 'polypeptide(L)' 'MLEKLIKKLCGFCLTAFLLTGLIGNAQTKSALSRSDKTEQTCLPTGVCLDAAGRSFAVGNMPLAMTLSPKGDRFVLSLSG' A
#
# COMPACT_ATOMS: atom_id res chain seq x y z
N MET A 1 33.59 30.63 -16.07
CA MET A 1 33.11 30.96 -14.70
C MET A 1 31.84 30.21 -14.26
N LEU A 2 31.13 29.53 -15.17
CA LEU A 2 29.85 28.84 -14.91
C LEU A 2 29.96 27.64 -13.95
N GLU A 3 31.05 26.87 -14.03
CA GLU A 3 31.26 25.68 -13.19
C GLU A 3 31.46 25.99 -11.69
N LYS A 4 31.89 27.21 -11.36
CA LYS A 4 32.02 27.67 -9.97
C LYS A 4 30.66 27.94 -9.32
N LEU A 5 29.63 28.24 -10.12
CA LEU A 5 28.29 28.55 -9.65
C LEU A 5 27.50 27.28 -9.30
N ILE A 6 27.65 26.22 -10.10
CA ILE A 6 26.99 24.92 -9.91
C ILE A 6 27.47 24.23 -8.63
N LYS A 7 28.78 24.29 -8.33
CA LYS A 7 29.33 23.76 -7.08
C LYS A 7 28.82 24.50 -5.84
N LYS A 8 28.54 25.81 -5.94
CA LYS A 8 27.97 26.60 -4.84
C LYS A 8 26.52 26.24 -4.55
N LEU A 9 25.73 25.97 -5.59
CA LEU A 9 24.32 25.58 -5.45
C LEU A 9 24.16 24.20 -4.79
N CYS A 10 25.03 23.24 -5.16
CA CYS A 10 24.99 21.88 -4.63
C CYS A 10 25.39 21.82 -3.14
N GLY A 11 26.38 22.62 -2.73
CA GLY A 11 26.78 22.71 -1.31
C GLY A 11 25.70 23.29 -0.40
N PHE A 12 24.95 24.29 -0.88
CA PHE A 12 23.92 24.95 -0.09
C PHE A 12 22.70 24.06 0.17
N CYS A 13 22.30 23.25 -0.81
CA CYS A 13 21.21 22.26 -0.65
C CYS A 13 21.58 21.17 0.37
N LEU A 14 22.83 20.71 0.37
CA LEU A 14 23.27 19.64 1.28
C LEU A 14 23.25 20.12 2.74
N THR A 15 23.66 21.36 3.01
CA THR A 15 23.62 21.94 4.35
C THR A 15 22.19 22.24 4.82
N ALA A 16 21.30 22.64 3.92
CA ALA A 16 19.89 22.89 4.26
C ALA A 16 19.13 21.59 4.58
N PHE A 17 19.44 20.49 3.88
CA PHE A 17 18.83 19.18 4.17
C PHE A 17 19.31 18.61 5.51
N LEU A 18 20.58 18.79 5.87
CA LEU A 18 21.13 18.29 7.13
C LEU A 18 20.60 19.05 8.36
N LEU A 19 20.34 20.36 8.25
CA LEU A 19 19.75 21.16 9.34
C LEU A 19 18.24 20.96 9.51
N THR A 20 17.52 20.58 8.44
CA THR A 20 16.06 20.38 8.49
C THR A 20 15.65 18.93 8.76
N GLY A 21 16.59 17.98 8.66
CA GLY A 21 16.34 16.54 8.85
C GLY A 21 16.04 16.08 10.27
N LEU A 22 16.09 16.95 11.28
CA LEU A 22 15.85 16.58 12.69
C LEU A 22 14.39 16.73 13.15
N ILE A 23 13.48 17.23 12.30
CA ILE A 23 12.04 17.33 12.62
C ILE A 23 11.26 16.33 11.76
N GLY A 24 11.67 15.05 11.84
CA GLY A 24 11.03 13.93 11.18
C GLY A 24 9.88 13.34 12.01
N ASN A 25 8.72 13.99 11.93
CA ASN A 25 7.36 13.48 12.11
C ASN A 25 7.18 12.08 12.77
N ALA A 26 7.09 12.03 14.11
CA ALA A 26 6.60 10.85 14.83
C ALA A 26 5.06 10.77 14.75
N GLN A 27 4.54 10.30 13.61
CA GLN A 27 3.16 9.81 13.49
C GLN A 27 3.19 8.30 13.32
N THR A 28 3.59 7.58 14.38
CA THR A 28 3.26 6.17 14.51
C THR A 28 1.77 6.09 14.81
N LYS A 29 0.96 6.04 13.75
CA LYS A 29 -0.40 5.52 13.83
C LYS A 29 -0.27 4.11 14.39
N SER A 30 -0.53 3.96 15.69
CA SER A 30 -0.72 2.68 16.34
C SER A 30 -1.84 1.97 15.60
N ALA A 31 -1.47 1.12 14.66
CA ALA A 31 -2.36 0.14 14.08
C ALA A 31 -2.81 -0.75 15.24
N LEU A 32 -3.98 -0.44 15.78
CA LEU A 32 -4.78 -1.36 16.55
C LEU A 32 -4.82 -2.65 15.72
N SER A 33 -4.12 -3.67 16.20
CA SER A 33 -4.16 -5.03 15.68
C SER A 33 -5.62 -5.47 15.74
N ARG A 34 -6.34 -5.24 14.64
CA ARG A 34 -7.62 -5.85 14.36
C ARG A 34 -7.31 -7.33 14.31
N SER A 35 -7.54 -7.99 15.45
CA SER A 35 -7.62 -9.44 15.54
C SER A 35 -8.75 -9.84 14.62
N ASP A 36 -8.40 -10.08 13.37
CA ASP A 36 -9.24 -10.69 12.37
C ASP A 36 -9.45 -12.11 12.86
N LYS A 37 -10.48 -12.30 13.69
CA LYS A 37 -11.03 -13.63 13.89
C LYS A 37 -11.34 -14.12 12.49
N THR A 38 -10.63 -15.13 12.03
CA THR A 38 -10.95 -15.82 10.78
C THR A 38 -12.36 -16.38 10.95
N GLU A 39 -13.36 -15.57 10.58
CA GLU A 39 -14.78 -15.91 10.63
C GLU A 39 -14.95 -17.00 9.60
N GLN A 40 -14.90 -18.24 10.07
CA GLN A 40 -15.06 -19.41 9.25
C GLN A 40 -16.45 -19.36 8.64
N THR A 41 -16.53 -18.98 7.37
CA THR A 41 -17.80 -18.71 6.72
C THR A 41 -18.40 -20.04 6.29
N CYS A 42 -19.40 -20.49 7.03
CA CYS A 42 -20.13 -21.71 6.68
C CYS A 42 -21.16 -21.41 5.60
N LEU A 43 -21.00 -22.08 4.46
CA LEU A 43 -21.97 -22.08 3.37
C LEU A 43 -23.25 -22.81 3.81
N PRO A 44 -24.41 -22.50 3.22
CA PRO A 44 -25.67 -23.21 3.49
C PRO A 44 -25.62 -24.69 3.12
N THR A 45 -24.60 -25.14 2.41
CA THR A 45 -24.30 -26.55 2.13
C THR A 45 -23.67 -27.29 3.32
N GLY A 46 -23.39 -26.59 4.43
CA GLY A 46 -22.72 -27.13 5.62
C GLY A 46 -21.19 -27.13 5.53
N VAL A 47 -20.62 -26.68 4.41
CA VAL A 47 -19.16 -26.57 4.23
C VAL A 47 -18.67 -25.24 4.78
N CYS A 48 -17.74 -25.26 5.73
CA CYS A 48 -17.11 -24.06 6.27
C CYS A 48 -15.83 -23.74 5.51
N LEU A 49 -15.81 -22.55 4.91
CA LEU A 49 -14.65 -22.02 4.18
C LEU A 49 -13.71 -21.32 5.14
N ASP A 50 -12.41 -21.58 4.97
CA ASP A 50 -11.35 -20.78 5.57
C ASP A 50 -10.92 -19.70 4.58
N ALA A 51 -10.75 -18.47 5.07
CA ALA A 51 -10.34 -17.37 4.24
C ALA A 51 -8.86 -17.52 3.90
N ALA A 52 -8.53 -17.78 2.63
CA ALA A 52 -7.15 -17.95 2.18
C ALA A 52 -6.29 -16.66 2.26
N GLY A 53 -6.87 -15.53 2.65
CA GLY A 53 -6.17 -14.26 2.76
C GLY A 53 -7.08 -13.10 3.15
N ARG A 54 -6.57 -11.88 2.93
CA ARG A 54 -7.28 -10.64 3.27
C ARG A 54 -8.36 -10.32 2.23
N SER A 55 -9.54 -9.96 2.72
CA SER A 55 -10.62 -9.44 1.89
C SER A 55 -10.44 -7.95 1.59
N PHE A 56 -10.65 -7.55 0.34
CA PHE A 56 -10.61 -6.15 -0.11
C PHE A 56 -11.93 -5.78 -0.77
N ALA A 57 -12.52 -4.64 -0.39
CA ALA A 57 -13.69 -4.10 -1.06
C ALA A 57 -13.29 -3.52 -2.42
N VAL A 58 -13.86 -4.05 -3.50
CA VAL A 58 -13.47 -3.73 -4.88
C VAL A 58 -14.31 -2.63 -5.54
N GLY A 59 -15.34 -2.12 -4.86
CA GLY A 59 -16.25 -1.11 -5.40
C GLY A 59 -17.45 -1.70 -6.14
N ASN A 60 -18.17 -0.83 -6.87
CA ASN A 60 -19.41 -1.20 -7.53
C ASN A 60 -19.18 -1.76 -8.94
N MET A 61 -20.05 -2.70 -9.32
CA MET A 61 -20.14 -3.30 -10.66
C MET A 61 -18.82 -3.86 -11.22
N PRO A 62 -18.22 -4.87 -10.54
CA PRO A 62 -17.14 -5.64 -11.13
C PRO A 62 -17.66 -6.44 -12.32
N LEU A 63 -17.05 -6.24 -13.49
CA LEU A 63 -17.45 -6.88 -14.73
C LEU A 63 -16.64 -8.15 -15.03
N ALA A 64 -15.33 -8.11 -14.75
CA ALA A 64 -14.43 -9.20 -15.05
C ALA A 64 -13.21 -9.21 -14.12
N MET A 65 -12.68 -10.40 -13.85
CA MET A 65 -11.42 -10.62 -13.15
C MET A 65 -10.53 -11.57 -13.97
N THR A 66 -9.22 -11.35 -13.97
CA THR A 66 -8.25 -12.28 -14.56
C THR A 66 -7.00 -12.36 -13.69
N LEU A 67 -6.54 -13.59 -13.47
CA LEU A 67 -5.32 -13.89 -12.71
C LEU A 67 -4.07 -13.75 -13.58
N SER A 68 -2.99 -13.23 -13.00
CA SER A 68 -1.65 -13.31 -13.58
C SER A 68 -1.23 -14.78 -13.69
N PRO A 69 -0.52 -15.19 -14.76
CA PRO A 69 0.02 -16.55 -14.87
C PRO A 69 0.92 -16.96 -13.69
N LYS A 70 1.55 -15.99 -13.02
CA LYS A 70 2.40 -16.22 -11.84
C LYS A 70 1.62 -16.28 -10.52
N GLY A 71 0.32 -15.95 -10.51
CA GLY A 71 -0.54 -15.98 -9.33
C GLY A 71 -0.28 -14.88 -8.29
N ASP A 72 0.62 -13.94 -8.56
CA ASP A 72 0.98 -12.85 -7.62
C ASP A 72 0.08 -11.62 -7.74
N ARG A 73 -0.69 -11.53 -8.84
CA ARG A 73 -1.52 -10.37 -9.20
C ARG A 73 -2.79 -10.83 -9.90
N PHE A 74 -3.78 -9.96 -9.88
CA PHE A 74 -4.97 -10.08 -10.71
C PHE A 74 -5.37 -8.70 -11.21
N VAL A 75 -6.06 -8.67 -12.34
CA VAL A 75 -6.69 -7.47 -12.89
C VAL A 75 -8.18 -7.59 -12.69
N LEU A 76 -8.80 -6.52 -12.22
CA LEU A 76 -10.24 -6.40 -12.06
C LEU A 76 -10.75 -5.26 -12.94
N SER A 77 -11.71 -5.55 -13.80
CA SER A 77 -12.41 -4.55 -14.60
C SER A 77 -13.68 -4.15 -13.86
N LEU A 78 -13.84 -2.85 -13.60
CA LEU A 78 -15.03 -2.26 -13.01
C LEU A 78 -15.70 -1.39 -14.07
N SER A 79 -17.03 -1.34 -14.09
CA SER A 79 -17.76 -0.31 -14.83
C SER A 79 -18.25 0.76 -13.87
N GLY A 80 -17.72 1.96 -14.03
CA GLY A 80 -18.11 3.17 -13.31
C GLY A 80 -18.20 4.34 -14.28
#